data_AF-A0A7G5YEG8-F1
#
_entry.id   AF-A0A7G5YEG8-F1
#
_cell.length_a   1.000
_cell.length_b   1.000
_cell.length_c   1.000
_cell.angle_alpha   90.00
_cell.angle_beta   90.00
_cell.angle_gamma   90.00
#
_symmetry.space_group_name_H-M   'P 1'
#
loop_
_entity.id
_entity.type
_entity.pdbx_description
1 polymer ?
#
loop_
_entity_poly.entity_id
_entity_poly.type
_entity_poly.pdbx_seq_one_letter_code
_entity_poly.pdbx_strand_id
1 'polypeptide(L)' 'MVVMARVAALRVQRGDRVSVRGQWREVKAVRSDRFASGGLVVVLVFTSGLALRLNAADGLAVERGGRGLR' A
#
# COMPACT_ATOMS: atom_id res chain seq x y z
N MET A 1 -0.07 -4.37 18.97
CA MET A 1 -1.36 -4.66 18.32
C MET A 1 -1.20 -4.46 16.81
N VAL A 2 -1.54 -5.47 16.02
CA VAL A 2 -1.64 -5.36 14.55
C VAL A 2 -3.09 -5.04 14.24
N VAL A 3 -3.33 -3.97 13.49
CA VAL A 3 -4.68 -3.60 13.03
C VAL A 3 -4.83 -4.09 11.59
N MET A 4 -5.90 -4.86 11.34
CA MET A 4 -6.29 -5.29 10.00
C MET A 4 -7.44 -4.42 9.51
N ALA A 5 -7.27 -3.76 8.37
CA ALA A 5 -8.30 -2.92 7.79
C ALA A 5 -8.27 -2.97 6.27
N ARG A 6 -9.41 -2.70 5.64
CA ARG A 6 -9.46 -2.40 4.21
C ARG A 6 -9.37 -0.91 4.01
N VAL A 7 -8.33 -0.44 3.31
CA VAL A 7 -8.07 1.00 3.07
C VAL A 7 -7.80 1.25 1.59
N ALA A 8 -8.01 2.48 1.15
CA ALA A 8 -7.62 2.91 -0.20
C ALA A 8 -6.09 2.81 -0.38
N ALA A 9 -5.62 2.49 -1.57
CA ALA A 9 -4.20 2.35 -1.90
C ALA A 9 -3.40 3.61 -1.54
N LEU A 10 -4.00 4.79 -1.66
CA LEU A 10 -3.39 6.07 -1.25
C LEU A 10 -3.08 6.17 0.25
N ARG A 11 -3.74 5.38 1.10
CA ARG A 11 -3.56 5.38 2.57
C ARG A 11 -2.53 4.37 3.04
N VAL A 12 -1.98 3.56 2.14
CA VAL A 12 -0.90 2.61 2.45
C VAL A 12 0.38 3.39 2.75
N GLN A 13 1.12 2.92 3.75
CA GLN A 13 2.35 3.51 4.22
C GLN A 13 3.50 2.51 4.16
N ARG A 14 4.73 3.01 4.20
CA ARG A 14 5.91 2.16 4.40
C ARG A 14 5.77 1.41 5.73
N GLY A 15 6.11 0.13 5.73
CA GLY A 15 6.00 -0.76 6.89
C GLY A 15 4.65 -1.45 7.03
N ASP A 16 3.64 -1.04 6.25
CA ASP A 16 2.40 -1.81 6.13
C ASP A 16 2.67 -3.17 5.46
N ARG A 17 1.92 -4.18 5.88
CA ARG A 17 1.78 -5.44 5.13
C ARG A 17 0.47 -5.41 4.36
N VAL A 18 0.51 -5.65 3.07
CA VAL A 18 -0.68 -5.65 2.21
C VAL A 18 -0.91 -7.02 1.60
N SER A 19 -2.17 -7.43 1.49
CA SER A 19 -2.52 -8.71 0.86
C SER A 19 -2.66 -8.53 -0.65
N VAL A 20 -1.80 -9.22 -1.40
CA VAL A 20 -1.79 -9.23 -2.87
C VAL A 20 -1.86 -10.67 -3.32
N ARG A 21 -2.92 -11.02 -4.06
CA ARG A 21 -3.16 -12.38 -4.56
C ARG A 21 -3.07 -13.45 -3.44
N GLY A 22 -3.63 -13.14 -2.27
CA GLY A 22 -3.64 -14.03 -1.11
C GLY A 22 -2.33 -14.08 -0.30
N GLN A 23 -1.31 -13.31 -0.66
CA GLN A 23 -0.04 -13.26 0.06
C GLN A 23 0.17 -11.90 0.71
N TRP A 24 0.58 -11.90 1.98
CA TRP A 24 0.97 -10.69 2.70
C TRP A 24 2.38 -10.25 2.32
N ARG A 25 2.53 -8.99 1.92
CA ARG A 25 3.80 -8.43 1.44
C ARG A 25 4.06 -7.11 2.13
N GLU A 26 5.27 -6.96 2.67
CA GLU A 26 5.67 -5.74 3.36
C GLU A 26 6.06 -4.64 2.36
N VAL A 27 5.50 -3.45 2.58
CA VAL A 27 5.72 -2.27 1.77
C VAL A 27 7.01 -1.58 2.21
N LYS A 28 8.01 -1.58 1.32
CA LYS A 28 9.29 -0.90 1.49
C LYS A 28 9.20 0.59 1.15
N ALA A 29 8.41 0.94 0.14
CA ALA A 29 8.19 2.32 -0.28
C ALA A 29 6.84 2.48 -0.98
N VAL A 30 6.29 3.68 -0.90
CA VAL A 30 5.08 4.09 -1.63
C VAL A 30 5.46 5.28 -2.49
N ARG A 31 5.08 5.24 -3.76
CA ARG A 31 5.22 6.37 -4.70
C ARG A 31 3.85 6.70 -5.23
N SER A 32 3.55 7.98 -5.37
CA SER A 32 2.35 8.47 -6.03
C SER A 32 2.74 9.25 -7.27
N ASP A 33 1.96 9.08 -8.34
CA ASP A 33 2.12 9.82 -9.57
C ASP A 33 0.73 10.10 -10.15
N ARG A 34 0.62 11.01 -11.13
CA ARG A 34 -0.63 11.29 -11.83
C ARG A 34 -0.59 10.67 -13.22
N PHE A 35 -1.63 9.92 -13.58
CA PHE A 35 -1.88 9.54 -14.96
C PHE A 35 -2.10 10.79 -15.81
N ALA A 36 -1.70 10.72 -17.09
CA ALA A 36 -1.96 11.78 -18.06
C ALA A 36 -3.47 12.08 -18.23
N SER A 37 -4.33 11.11 -17.96
CA SER A 37 -5.79 11.24 -17.96
C SER A 37 -6.37 11.86 -16.68
N GLY A 38 -5.53 12.26 -15.72
CA GLY A 38 -5.93 12.94 -14.47
C GLY A 38 -6.15 12.03 -13.26
N GLY A 39 -6.14 10.70 -13.42
CA GLY A 39 -6.24 9.76 -12.30
C GLY A 39 -4.96 9.67 -11.47
N LEU A 40 -5.05 9.41 -10.16
CA LEU A 40 -3.87 9.21 -9.31
C LEU A 40 -3.45 7.73 -9.30
N VAL A 41 -2.19 7.45 -9.62
CA VAL A 41 -1.58 6.13 -9.53
C VAL A 41 -0.76 6.02 -8.26
N VAL A 42 -0.87 4.88 -7.58
CA VAL A 42 -0.03 4.53 -6.44
C VAL A 42 0.83 3.33 -6.84
N VAL A 43 2.13 3.43 -6.58
CA VAL A 43 3.10 2.35 -6.79
C VAL A 43 3.61 1.90 -5.43
N LEU A 44 3.29 0.67 -5.06
CA LEU A 44 3.82 0.01 -3.87
C LEU A 44 5.07 -0.76 -4.26
N VAL A 45 6.18 -0.51 -3.59
CA VAL A 45 7.42 -1.28 -3.74
C VAL A 45 7.55 -2.18 -2.53
N PHE A 46 7.71 -3.48 -2.74
CA PHE A 46 7.83 -4.48 -1.69
C PHE A 46 9.29 -4.74 -1.31
N THR A 47 9.52 -5.32 -0.13
CA THR A 47 10.85 -5.74 0.33
C THR A 47 11.52 -6.76 -0.60
N SER A 48 10.72 -7.57 -1.32
CA SER A 48 11.19 -8.47 -2.39
C SER A 48 11.74 -7.76 -3.63
N GLY A 49 11.59 -6.44 -3.74
CA GLY A 49 11.97 -5.66 -4.92
C GLY A 49 10.90 -5.57 -6.01
N LEU A 50 9.83 -6.37 -5.91
CA LEU A 50 8.69 -6.27 -6.82
C LEU A 50 7.86 -5.01 -6.54
N ALA A 51 7.23 -4.47 -7.58
CA ALA A 51 6.35 -3.32 -7.48
C ALA A 51 4.94 -3.64 -7.98
N LEU A 52 3.94 -3.00 -7.38
CA LEU A 52 2.53 -3.10 -7.78
C LEU A 52 1.96 -1.71 -8.04
N ARG A 53 1.40 -1.51 -9.23
CA ARG A 53 0.71 -0.29 -9.63
C ARG A 53 -0.80 -0.45 -9.40
N LEU A 54 -1.40 0.56 -8.81
CA LEU A 54 -2.80 0.58 -8.39
C LEU A 54 -3.42 1.95 -8.69
N ASN A 55 -4.74 1.97 -8.87
CA ASN A 55 -5.47 3.21 -8.75
C ASN A 55 -5.47 3.63 -7.28
N ALA A 56 -5.34 4.93 -7.00
CA ALA A 56 -5.35 5.47 -5.65
C ALA A 56 -6.59 5.07 -4.82
N ALA A 57 -7.73 4.85 -5.49
CA ALA A 57 -8.99 4.44 -4.86
C ALA A 57 -9.11 2.93 -4.64
N ASP A 58 -8.19 2.10 -5.16
CA ASP A 58 -8.26 0.65 -5.02
C ASP A 58 -8.19 0.25 -3.55
N GLY A 59 -9.14 -0.56 -3.08
CA GLY A 59 -9.18 -1.00 -1.70
C GLY A 59 -8.31 -2.23 -1.45
N LEU A 60 -7.35 -2.11 -0.53
CA LEU A 60 -6.42 -3.16 -0.14
C LEU A 60 -6.65 -3.58 1.32
N ALA A 61 -6.48 -4.87 1.60
CA ALA A 61 -6.35 -5.35 2.97
C ALA A 61 -4.94 -5.03 3.48
N VAL A 62 -4.87 -4.38 4.64
CA VAL A 62 -3.63 -3.87 5.24
C VAL A 62 -3.54 -4.33 6.70
N GLU A 63 -2.38 -4.89 7.04
CA GLU A 63 -1.89 -5.11 8.40
C GLU A 63 -0.93 -3.98 8.76
N ARG A 64 -1.31 -3.16 9.74
CA ARG A 64 -0.46 -2.08 10.27
C ARG A 64 -0.04 -2.38 11.69
N GLY A 65 1.26 -2.41 11.94
CA GLY A 65 1.80 -2.47 13.30
C GLY A 65 1.55 -1.13 14.01
N GLY A 66 0.91 -1.15 15.19
CA GLY A 66 0.52 0.06 15.94
C GLY A 66 1.65 0.93 16.53
N ARG A 67 2.72 1.23 15.79
CA ARG A 67 3.76 2.19 16.17
C ARG A 67 3.82 3.36 15.18
N GLY A 68 2.72 4.10 15.11
CA GLY A 68 2.58 5.32 14.30
C GLY A 68 2.23 6.57 15.10
N LEU A 69 2.45 6.58 16.43
CA LEU A 69 2.39 7.79 17.25
C LEU A 69 3.78 8.02 17.84
N ARG A 70 4.57 8.85 17.18
CA ARG A 70 5.66 9.63 17.76
C ARG A 70 5.57 11.02 17.18
#